data_AF-A0A432FP29-F1
#
_entry.id   AF-A0A432FP29-F1
#
_cell.length_a   1.000
_cell.length_b   1.000
_cell.length_c   1.000
_cell.angle_alpha   90.00
_cell.angle_beta   90.00
_cell.angle_gamma   90.00
#
_symmetry.space_group_name_H-M   'P 1'
#
loop_
_entity.id
_entity.type
_entity.pdbx_description
1 polymer ?
#
loop_
_entity_poly.entity_id
_entity_poly.type
_entity_poly.pdbx_seq_one_letter_code
_entity_poly.pdbx_strand_id
1 'polypeptide(L)' 'MKTLNIHDKDPNEISSLVEQFIDTGERPIQIITDNEFYSKRKKVVGEILIRKRKEGGIKFYCLFNTPYITWRIYD' A
#
# COMPACT_ATOMS: atom_id res chain seq x y z
N MET A 1 9.02 -10.82 -5.60
CA MET A 1 8.43 -9.77 -4.76
C MET A 1 8.31 -8.51 -5.60
N LYS A 2 7.10 -8.03 -5.87
CA LYS A 2 6.88 -6.78 -6.61
C LYS A 2 6.85 -5.58 -5.67
N THR A 3 7.29 -4.43 -6.15
CA THR A 3 7.28 -3.18 -5.37
C THR A 3 6.61 -2.07 -6.18
N LEU A 4 5.61 -1.42 -5.57
CA LEU A 4 4.97 -0.22 -6.07
C LEU A 4 5.43 0.96 -5.23
N ASN A 5 6.11 1.92 -5.85
CA ASN A 5 6.46 3.17 -5.19
C ASN A 5 5.45 4.25 -5.58
N ILE A 6 4.75 4.82 -4.60
CA ILE A 6 3.71 5.83 -4.84
C ILE A 6 4.05 7.22 -4.30
N HIS A 7 5.24 7.40 -3.71
CA HIS A 7 5.62 8.69 -3.10
C HIS A 7 5.58 9.88 -4.08
N ASP A 8 5.80 9.62 -5.37
CA ASP A 8 5.86 10.58 -6.48
C ASP A 8 4.56 10.61 -7.30
N LYS A 9 3.54 9.82 -6.93
CA LYS A 9 2.31 9.67 -7.70
C LYS A 9 1.26 10.70 -7.31
N ASP A 10 0.38 11.00 -8.26
CA ASP A 10 -0.78 11.87 -8.04
C ASP A 10 -1.73 11.21 -7.03
N PRO A 11 -2.15 11.90 -5.96
CA PRO A 11 -3.05 11.35 -4.95
C PRO A 11 -4.37 10.78 -5.50
N ASN A 12 -4.88 11.29 -6.61
CA ASN A 12 -6.13 10.84 -7.22
C ASN A 12 -5.97 9.51 -7.98
N GLU A 13 -4.76 9.18 -8.42
CA GLU A 13 -4.46 7.96 -9.16
C GLU A 13 -4.05 6.78 -8.25
N ILE A 14 -3.62 7.09 -7.02
CA ILE A 14 -3.09 6.10 -6.07
C ILE A 14 -4.09 4.99 -5.79
N SER A 15 -5.37 5.30 -5.64
CA SER A 15 -6.38 4.28 -5.31
C SER A 15 -6.44 3.19 -6.38
N SER A 16 -6.53 3.59 -7.65
CA SER A 16 -6.59 2.64 -8.78
C SER A 16 -5.30 1.84 -8.91
N LEU A 17 -4.14 2.51 -8.80
CA LEU A 17 -2.83 1.87 -8.86
C LEU A 17 -2.66 0.81 -7.77
N VAL A 18 -3.03 1.15 -6.54
CA VAL A 18 -2.87 0.25 -5.37
C VAL A 18 -3.83 -0.93 -5.46
N GLU A 19 -5.09 -0.72 -5.86
CA GLU A 19 -6.05 -1.80 -6.05
C GLU A 19 -5.59 -2.79 -7.12
N GLN A 20 -5.22 -2.30 -8.32
CA GLN A 20 -4.72 -3.13 -9.41
C GLN A 20 -3.46 -3.91 -9.00
N PHE A 21 -2.57 -3.27 -8.23
CA PHE A 21 -1.34 -3.89 -7.77
C PHE A 21 -1.57 -4.99 -6.73
N ILE A 22 -2.53 -4.81 -5.81
CA ILE A 22 -2.90 -5.79 -4.78
C ILE A 22 -3.69 -6.97 -5.38
N ASP A 23 -4.52 -6.70 -6.39
CA ASP A 23 -5.33 -7.73 -7.05
C ASP A 23 -4.51 -8.61 -8.01
N THR A 24 -3.20 -8.36 -8.11
CA THR A 24 -2.29 -9.33 -8.72
C THR A 24 -2.20 -10.59 -7.86
N GLY A 25 -2.34 -11.77 -8.47
CA GLY A 25 -2.17 -13.06 -7.78
C GLY A 25 -0.73 -13.38 -7.37
N GLU A 26 0.21 -12.44 -7.52
CA GLU A 26 1.62 -12.61 -7.24
C GLU A 26 1.99 -12.00 -5.89
N ARG A 27 2.18 -12.82 -4.86
CA ARG A 27 2.66 -12.39 -3.54
C ARG A 27 4.06 -12.96 -3.23
N PRO A 28 4.88 -12.27 -2.42
CA PRO A 28 4.60 -11.03 -1.69
C PRO A 28 4.75 -9.76 -2.53
N ILE A 29 4.01 -8.70 -2.16
CA ILE A 29 4.12 -7.36 -2.75
C ILE A 29 4.45 -6.30 -1.70
N GLN A 30 5.06 -5.20 -2.14
CA GLN A 30 5.40 -4.03 -1.33
C GLN A 30 4.81 -2.76 -1.92
N ILE A 31 4.30 -1.88 -1.07
CA ILE A 31 3.90 -0.51 -1.44
C ILE A 31 4.73 0.44 -0.59
N ILE A 32 5.44 1.37 -1.22
CA ILE A 32 6.23 2.40 -0.55
C ILE A 32 5.48 3.72 -0.60
N THR A 33 5.16 4.26 0.58
CA THR A 33 4.51 5.57 0.76
C THR A 33 5.39 6.49 1.59
N ASP A 34 5.03 7.76 1.66
CA ASP A 34 5.55 8.73 2.61
C ASP A 34 5.17 8.37 4.06
N ASN A 35 6.06 8.69 5.00
CA ASN A 35 5.85 8.51 6.44
C ASN A 35 5.08 9.67 7.09
N GLU A 36 4.98 10.82 6.40
CA GLU A 36 4.35 12.03 6.93
C GLU A 36 2.96 11.75 7.52
N PHE A 37 2.69 12.31 8.71
CA PHE A 37 1.49 12.05 9.48
C PHE A 37 0.21 12.40 8.72
N TYR A 38 0.22 13.51 7.97
CA TYR A 38 -0.90 14.01 7.18
C TYR A 38 -0.85 13.57 5.71
N SER A 39 -0.05 12.57 5.37
CA SER A 39 0.01 12.08 4.00
C SER A 39 -1.35 11.51 3.57
N LYS A 40 -1.89 12.11 2.50
CA LYS A 40 -3.04 11.56 1.77
C LYS A 40 -2.73 10.18 1.21
N ARG A 41 -1.50 9.93 0.74
CA ARG A 41 -1.08 8.67 0.10
C ARG A 41 -1.06 7.51 1.10
N LYS A 42 -0.46 7.75 2.28
CA LYS A 42 -0.44 6.81 3.41
C LYS A 42 -1.85 6.44 3.84
N LYS A 43 -2.75 7.43 3.92
CA LYS A 43 -4.15 7.23 4.28
C LYS A 43 -4.88 6.34 3.26
N VAL A 44 -4.77 6.65 1.96
CA VAL A 44 -5.40 5.87 0.88
C VAL A 44 -4.92 4.42 0.88
N VAL A 45 -3.61 4.18 0.95
CA VAL A 45 -3.07 2.81 1.00
C VAL A 45 -3.57 2.06 2.24
N GLY A 46 -3.55 2.70 3.40
CA GLY A 46 -4.07 2.11 4.64
C GLY A 46 -5.54 1.70 4.54
N GLU A 47 -6.39 2.56 3.98
CA GLU A 47 -7.83 2.29 3.80
C GLU A 47 -8.08 1.10 2.88
N ILE A 48 -7.37 1.02 1.75
CA ILE A 48 -7.50 -0.10 0.79
C ILE A 48 -7.09 -1.42 1.44
N LEU A 49 -5.94 -1.43 2.12
CA LEU A 49 -5.42 -2.62 2.77
C LEU A 49 -6.33 -3.11 3.91
N ILE A 50 -6.89 -2.18 4.69
CA ILE A 50 -7.86 -2.51 5.74
C ILE A 50 -9.13 -3.11 5.14
N ARG A 51 -9.65 -2.56 4.04
CA ARG A 51 -10.84 -3.10 3.35
C ARG A 51 -10.59 -4.51 2.85
N LYS A 52 -9.50 -4.72 2.10
CA LYS A 52 -9.11 -6.04 1.56
C LYS A 52 -8.83 -7.06 2.67
N ARG A 53 -8.31 -6.63 3.83
CA ARG A 53 -8.17 -7.48 5.02
C ARG A 53 -9.53 -7.92 5.57
N LYS A 54 -10.52 -7.03 5.64
CA LYS A 54 -11.88 -7.34 6.10
C LYS A 54 -12.63 -8.27 5.15
N GLU A 55 -12.36 -8.16 3.85
CA GLU A 55 -12.89 -9.06 2.80
C GLU A 55 -12.25 -10.45 2.82
N GLY A 56 -11.29 -10.70 3.73
CA GLY A 56 -10.82 -12.04 4.07
C GLY A 56 -9.58 -12.53 3.32
N GLY A 57 -8.94 -11.71 2.50
CA GLY A 57 -7.94 -12.19 1.54
C GLY A 57 -6.53 -11.65 1.66
N ILE A 58 -6.20 -10.83 2.68
CA ILE A 58 -4.86 -10.22 2.78
C ILE A 58 -4.35 -10.06 4.23
N LYS A 59 -3.12 -10.51 4.49
CA LYS A 59 -2.27 -10.09 5.62
C LYS A 59 -1.24 -9.08 5.13
N PHE A 60 -1.08 -8.01 5.89
CA PHE A 60 -0.07 -6.99 5.64
C PHE A 60 0.54 -6.47 6.93
N TYR A 61 1.73 -5.91 6.81
CA TYR A 61 2.40 -5.22 7.90
C TYR A 61 3.05 -3.93 7.40
N CYS A 62 3.21 -3.00 8.34
CA CYS A 62 3.72 -1.65 8.09
C CYS A 62 5.10 -1.53 8.72
N LEU A 63 6.11 -1.24 7.91
CA LEU A 63 7.47 -0.92 8.34
C LEU A 63 7.71 0.58 8.22
N PHE A 64 8.07 1.21 9.34
CA PHE A 64 8.40 2.63 9.40
C PHE A 64 9.89 2.82 9.13
N ASN A 65 10.23 3.38 7.96
CA ASN A 65 11.59 3.63 7.51
C ASN A 65 11.72 5.10 7.08
N THR A 66 11.82 6.04 8.03
CA THR A 66 11.85 7.47 7.74
C THR A 66 12.86 7.80 6.63
N PRO A 67 12.44 8.48 5.53
CA PRO A 67 11.19 9.26 5.37
C PRO A 67 9.97 8.49 4.82
N TYR A 68 10.06 7.18 4.66
CA TYR A 68 9.05 6.33 4.02
C TYR A 68 8.37 5.33 4.95
N ILE A 69 7.26 4.78 4.48
CA ILE A 69 6.60 3.60 5.03
C ILE A 69 6.60 2.52 3.96
N THR A 70 6.92 1.29 4.35
CA THR A 70 6.76 0.11 3.50
C THR A 70 5.60 -0.73 4.01
N TRP A 71 4.55 -0.85 3.21
CA TRP A 71 3.48 -1.81 3.42
C TRP A 71 3.84 -3.08 2.67
N ARG A 72 4.02 -4.21 3.36
CA ARG A 72 4.25 -5.49 2.68
C ARG A 72 3.10 -6.44 2.94
N ILE A 73 2.61 -7.05 1.87
CA ILE A 73 1.45 -7.92 1.82
C ILE A 73 1.91 -9.34 1.47
N TYR A 74 1.44 -10.33 2.23
CA TYR A 74 1.94 -11.71 2.17
C TYR A 74 0.92 -12.71 1.64
N ASP A 75 -0.27 -12.77 2.24
CA ASP A 75 -1.35 -13.72 1.92
C ASP A 75 -2.60 -13.35 2.70
#